data_AF-A0A7Y6Z4S4-F1
#
_entry.id   AF-A0A7Y6Z4S4-F1
#
_cell.length_a   1.000
_cell.length_b   1.000
_cell.length_c   1.000
_cell.angle_alpha   90.00
_cell.angle_beta   90.00
_cell.angle_gamma   90.00
#
_symmetry.space_group_name_H-M   'P 1'
#
loop_
_entity.id
_entity.type
_entity.pdbx_description
1 polymer ?
#
loop_
_entity_poly.entity_id
_entity_poly.type
_entity_poly.pdbx_seq_one_letter_code
_entity_poly.pdbx_strand_id
1 'polypeptide(L)'
;MAALGIAAAIGLAGCSSPNLKNEEFYTLDTRYLLLCRGTSNRCQELSLVASAISLVDPIEEAYGRKVQGPNYPLSLARILLNPADGSYQGQPLDGNTRYYTLPINDKTNIAWDTLDEMHAWIYEDVGD
;
A
#
# COMPACT_ATOMS: atom_id res chain seq x y z
N MET A 1 -56.34 -12.82 41.39
CA MET A 1 -55.15 -13.64 41.08
C MET A 1 -54.17 -12.76 40.35
N ALA A 2 -53.09 -12.37 41.03
CA ALA A 2 -52.02 -11.56 40.46
C ALA A 2 -51.03 -12.48 39.74
N ALA A 3 -50.72 -12.19 38.48
CA ALA A 3 -49.65 -12.86 37.74
C ALA A 3 -48.47 -11.90 37.63
N LEU A 4 -47.42 -12.20 38.39
CA LEU A 4 -46.08 -11.63 38.28
C LEU A 4 -45.49 -12.05 36.92
N GLY A 5 -45.15 -11.08 36.06
CA GLY A 5 -44.34 -11.31 34.86
C GLY A 5 -42.92 -10.78 35.08
N ILE A 6 -41.94 -11.67 35.17
CA ILE A 6 -40.51 -11.35 35.32
C ILE A 6 -39.85 -11.14 33.94
N ALA A 7 -39.00 -10.12 33.91
CA ALA A 7 -38.03 -9.63 32.93
C ALA A 7 -37.33 -10.59 31.95
N ALA A 8 -36.95 -10.05 30.78
CA ALA A 8 -35.66 -10.28 30.06
C ALA A 8 -35.53 -9.24 28.91
N ALA A 9 -34.71 -8.20 29.06
CA ALA A 9 -33.32 -8.11 28.57
C ALA A 9 -33.18 -8.08 27.03
N ILE A 10 -33.27 -6.88 26.43
CA ILE A 10 -32.71 -6.61 25.10
C ILE A 10 -31.38 -5.89 25.31
N GLY A 11 -30.30 -6.68 25.32
CA GLY A 11 -28.95 -6.15 25.24
C GLY A 11 -28.74 -5.53 23.86
N LEU A 12 -28.54 -4.21 23.83
CA LEU A 12 -27.99 -3.52 22.67
C LEU A 12 -26.50 -3.92 22.54
N ALA A 13 -26.25 -5.08 21.94
CA ALA A 13 -24.94 -5.39 21.38
C ALA A 13 -24.81 -4.62 20.06
N GLY A 14 -24.20 -3.45 20.10
CA GLY A 14 -24.07 -2.63 18.91
C GLY A 14 -23.08 -1.50 19.09
N CYS A 15 -21.78 -1.83 19.07
CA CYS A 15 -20.70 -0.96 18.60
C CYS A 15 -19.38 -1.73 18.64
N SER A 16 -19.29 -2.79 17.86
CA SER A 16 -18.00 -3.30 17.42
C SER A 16 -17.94 -2.99 15.94
N SER A 17 -17.43 -1.82 15.56
CA SER A 17 -16.96 -1.64 14.19
C SER A 17 -15.76 -2.57 14.05
N PRO A 18 -15.84 -3.70 13.34
CA PRO A 18 -14.63 -4.43 13.07
C PRO A 18 -13.80 -3.49 12.20
N ASN A 19 -12.64 -3.06 12.70
CA ASN A 19 -11.64 -2.35 11.92
C ASN A 19 -11.07 -3.39 10.95
N LEU A 20 -11.86 -3.71 9.92
CA LEU A 20 -11.55 -4.72 8.93
C LEU A 20 -10.41 -4.15 8.11
N LYS A 21 -9.21 -4.62 8.39
CA LYS A 21 -8.07 -4.49 7.47
C LYS A 21 -8.53 -5.08 6.15
N ASN A 22 -8.78 -4.22 5.17
CA ASN A 22 -8.97 -4.64 3.80
C ASN A 22 -7.60 -4.63 3.16
N GLU A 23 -7.13 -5.78 2.65
CA GLU A 23 -5.83 -5.98 2.03
C GLU A 23 -5.95 -6.34 0.53
N GLU A 24 -7.09 -6.04 -0.10
CA GLU A 24 -7.41 -6.36 -1.51
C GLU A 24 -6.92 -5.31 -2.51
N PHE A 25 -6.20 -4.29 -2.05
CA PHE A 25 -5.62 -3.21 -2.84
C PHE A 25 -4.30 -2.75 -2.22
N TYR A 26 -3.56 -1.88 -2.90
CA TYR A 26 -2.46 -1.12 -2.30
C TYR A 26 -2.86 0.33 -2.08
N THR A 27 -2.37 0.94 -1.00
CA THR A 27 -2.49 2.38 -0.76
C THR A 27 -1.14 3.03 -0.97
N LEU A 28 -1.07 4.05 -1.83
CA LEU A 28 0.10 4.90 -1.99
C LEU A 28 -0.10 6.23 -1.25
N ASP A 29 0.70 6.49 -0.21
CA ASP A 29 0.79 7.81 0.43
C ASP A 29 1.82 8.67 -0.31
N THR A 30 1.37 9.63 -1.10
CA THR A 30 2.25 10.50 -1.89
C THR A 30 2.99 11.55 -1.08
N ARG A 31 2.63 11.75 0.20
CA ARG A 31 3.34 12.67 1.11
C ARG A 31 4.55 12.01 1.73
N TYR A 32 4.39 10.79 2.24
CA TYR A 32 5.48 10.03 2.86
C TYR A 32 6.16 9.04 1.91
N LEU A 33 5.62 8.90 0.70
CA LEU A 33 6.10 7.98 -0.33
C LEU A 33 6.15 6.54 0.20
N LEU A 34 5.00 6.09 0.73
CA LEU A 34 4.80 4.75 1.26
C LEU A 34 3.82 3.98 0.38
N LEU A 35 4.16 2.75 0.03
CA LEU A 35 3.23 1.79 -0.56
C LEU A 35 2.80 0.82 0.53
N CYS A 36 1.53 0.85 0.92
CA CYS A 36 0.97 0.00 1.98
C CYS A 36 0.02 -1.04 1.41
N ARG A 37 -0.07 -2.21 2.06
CA ARG A 37 -1.07 -3.22 1.69
C ARG A 37 -2.42 -2.82 2.28
N GLY A 38 -3.33 -2.39 1.42
CA GLY A 38 -4.68 -1.96 1.76
C GLY A 38 -4.71 -0.87 2.83
N THR A 39 -5.49 -1.07 3.89
CA THR A 39 -5.53 -0.17 5.07
C THR A 39 -4.62 -0.61 6.22
N SER A 40 -3.71 -1.56 5.98
CA SER A 40 -2.80 -2.07 7.01
C SER A 40 -1.61 -1.15 7.26
N ASN A 41 -0.86 -1.43 8.35
CA ASN A 41 0.41 -0.78 8.65
C ASN A 41 1.61 -1.49 7.98
N ARG A 42 1.37 -2.48 7.11
CA ARG A 42 2.44 -3.10 6.33
C ARG A 42 2.70 -2.20 5.15
N CYS A 43 3.84 -1.51 5.18
CA CYS A 43 4.21 -0.53 4.18
C CYS A 43 5.67 -0.70 3.75
N GLN A 44 5.91 -0.44 2.47
CA GLN A 44 7.22 -0.33 1.87
C GLN A 44 7.54 1.14 1.58
N GLU A 45 8.77 1.53 1.87
CA GLU A 45 9.25 2.89 1.63
C GLU A 45 9.77 3.05 0.20
N LEU A 46 9.21 3.97 -0.58
CA LEU A 46 9.73 4.25 -1.93
C LEU A 46 11.09 4.97 -1.89
N SER A 47 11.47 5.57 -0.75
CA SER A 47 12.80 6.20 -0.56
C SER A 47 13.95 5.22 -0.78
N LEU A 48 13.72 3.92 -0.53
CA LEU A 48 14.75 2.87 -0.66
C LEU A 48 15.31 2.78 -2.08
N VAL A 49 14.52 3.12 -3.10
CA VAL A 49 14.96 3.13 -4.50
C VAL A 49 16.14 4.07 -4.75
N ALA A 50 16.31 5.13 -3.95
CA ALA A 50 17.43 6.04 -4.09
C ALA A 50 18.75 5.40 -3.63
N SER A 51 18.70 4.56 -2.61
CA SER A 51 19.87 3.87 -2.03
C SER A 51 20.16 2.54 -2.72
N ALA A 52 19.12 1.86 -3.20
CA ALA A 52 19.18 0.54 -3.82
C ALA A 52 18.80 0.58 -5.31
N ILE A 53 19.17 1.66 -6.02
CA ILE A 53 18.76 1.88 -7.42
C ILE A 53 19.16 0.73 -8.35
N SER A 54 20.22 -0.01 -8.03
CA SER A 54 20.66 -1.19 -8.78
C SER A 54 19.66 -2.36 -8.76
N LEU A 55 18.67 -2.35 -7.86
CA LEU A 55 17.64 -3.37 -7.75
C LEU A 55 16.31 -2.97 -8.41
N VAL A 56 16.25 -1.81 -9.08
CA VAL A 56 14.99 -1.24 -9.59
C VAL A 56 14.49 -1.89 -10.89
N ASP A 57 15.36 -2.61 -11.60
CA ASP A 57 15.09 -3.14 -12.94
C ASP A 57 13.77 -3.92 -13.06
N PRO A 58 13.37 -4.80 -12.12
CA PRO A 58 12.09 -5.52 -12.21
C PRO A 58 10.88 -4.58 -12.28
N ILE A 59 10.91 -3.46 -11.56
CA ILE A 59 9.85 -2.45 -11.62
C ILE A 59 9.86 -1.77 -12.99
N GLU A 60 11.02 -1.37 -13.48
CA GLU A 60 11.13 -0.65 -14.74
C GLU A 60 10.67 -1.50 -15.93
N GLU A 61 11.00 -2.78 -15.92
CA GLU A 61 10.54 -3.77 -16.89
C GLU A 61 9.03 -3.99 -16.79
N ALA A 62 8.51 -4.21 -15.58
CA ALA A 62 7.08 -4.43 -15.38
C ALA A 62 6.23 -3.22 -15.81
N TYR A 63 6.73 -2.00 -15.66
CA TYR A 63 5.99 -0.77 -15.99
C TYR A 63 6.35 -0.17 -17.35
N GLY A 64 7.37 -0.69 -18.04
CA GLY A 64 7.85 -0.18 -19.32
C GLY A 64 8.37 1.26 -19.23
N ARG A 65 8.84 1.70 -18.05
CA ARG A 65 9.32 3.07 -17.82
C ARG A 65 10.44 3.06 -16.79
N LYS A 66 11.51 3.79 -17.10
CA LYS A 66 12.65 4.01 -16.19
C LYS A 66 12.29 4.94 -15.03
N VAL A 67 12.75 4.62 -13.82
CA VAL A 67 12.77 5.50 -12.65
C VAL A 67 13.88 6.53 -12.85
N GLN A 68 13.53 7.81 -12.81
CA GLN A 68 14.44 8.90 -13.17
C GLN A 68 14.85 9.74 -11.96
N GLY A 69 16.14 10.03 -11.89
CA GLY A 69 16.70 10.99 -10.95
C GLY A 69 16.39 12.45 -11.34
N PRO A 70 16.70 13.42 -10.47
CA PRO A 70 17.35 13.24 -9.17
C PRO A 70 16.38 12.79 -8.04
N ASN A 71 15.07 12.80 -8.29
CA ASN A 71 14.06 12.40 -7.30
C ASN A 71 13.46 11.03 -7.66
N TYR A 72 14.26 9.98 -7.48
CA TYR A 72 13.86 8.61 -7.77
C TYR A 72 12.58 8.17 -7.04
N PRO A 73 12.37 8.46 -5.74
CA PRO A 73 11.15 8.06 -5.03
C PRO A 73 9.88 8.68 -5.63
N LEU A 74 9.93 9.97 -5.98
CA LEU A 74 8.80 10.62 -6.64
C LEU A 74 8.59 10.11 -8.08
N SER A 75 9.66 9.80 -8.79
CA SER A 75 9.57 9.18 -10.11
C SER A 75 8.89 7.81 -10.02
N LEU A 76 9.25 7.00 -9.03
CA LEU A 76 8.63 5.70 -8.78
C LEU A 76 7.15 5.86 -8.44
N ALA A 77 6.79 6.78 -7.53
CA ALA A 77 5.39 7.05 -7.19
C ALA A 77 4.54 7.38 -8.43
N ARG A 78 5.08 8.17 -9.38
CA ARG A 78 4.39 8.50 -10.64
C ARG A 78 4.21 7.28 -11.54
N ILE A 79 5.22 6.39 -11.60
CA ILE A 79 5.14 5.13 -12.35
C ILE A 79 4.04 4.24 -11.76
N LEU A 80 4.01 4.08 -10.43
CA LEU A 80 3.00 3.28 -9.74
C LEU A 80 1.59 3.85 -9.90
N LEU A 81 1.43 5.18 -10.01
CA LEU A 81 0.11 5.80 -10.21
C LEU A 81 -0.41 5.70 -11.65
N ASN A 82 0.50 5.72 -12.63
CA ASN A 82 0.16 5.78 -14.04
C ASN A 82 1.19 4.99 -14.88
N PRO A 83 1.00 3.65 -14.98
CA PRO A 83 1.79 2.78 -15.84
C PRO A 83 1.82 3.26 -17.30
N ALA A 84 2.93 3.04 -18.01
CA ALA A 84 3.07 3.51 -19.39
C ALA A 84 2.11 2.82 -20.37
N ASP A 85 1.67 1.61 -20.06
CA ASP A 85 0.73 0.83 -20.87
C ASP A 85 -0.75 1.12 -20.54
N GLY A 86 -1.02 1.99 -19.56
CA GLY A 86 -2.39 2.32 -19.13
C GLY A 86 -3.17 1.16 -18.52
N SER A 87 -2.49 0.09 -18.09
CA SER A 87 -3.09 -1.10 -17.46
C SER A 87 -3.98 -0.79 -16.25
N TYR A 88 -3.72 0.32 -15.56
CA TYR A 88 -4.61 0.91 -14.58
C TYR A 88 -4.30 2.41 -14.40
N GLN A 89 -5.12 3.10 -13.62
CA GLN A 89 -4.87 4.45 -13.14
C GLN A 89 -5.17 4.49 -11.64
N GLY A 90 -4.21 4.92 -10.82
CA GLY A 90 -4.40 5.06 -9.38
C GLY A 90 -5.55 6.03 -9.07
N GLN A 91 -6.42 5.67 -8.12
CA GLN A 91 -7.61 6.45 -7.78
C GLN A 91 -7.42 7.15 -6.42
N PRO A 92 -7.74 8.44 -6.29
CA PRO A 92 -7.62 9.12 -5.01
C PRO A 92 -8.59 8.52 -3.98
N LEU A 93 -8.10 8.27 -2.77
CA LEU A 93 -8.93 7.83 -1.65
C LEU A 93 -9.66 9.05 -1.06
N ASP A 94 -10.98 8.97 -0.97
CA ASP A 94 -11.86 9.96 -0.32
C ASP A 94 -11.71 11.41 -0.83
N GLY A 95 -11.41 11.58 -2.13
CA GLY A 95 -11.22 12.91 -2.74
C GLY A 95 -9.96 13.64 -2.28
N ASN A 96 -9.12 12.99 -1.47
CA ASN A 96 -7.83 13.50 -1.03
C ASN A 96 -6.74 13.04 -2.00
N THR A 97 -5.99 13.97 -2.59
CA THR A 97 -4.88 13.66 -3.50
C THR A 97 -3.62 13.19 -2.79
N ARG A 98 -3.65 12.98 -1.47
CA ARG A 98 -2.54 12.40 -0.71
C ARG A 98 -2.47 10.89 -0.88
N TYR A 99 -3.60 10.21 -0.73
CA TYR A 99 -3.68 8.76 -0.73
C TYR A 99 -4.30 8.28 -2.03
N TYR A 100 -3.70 7.28 -2.66
CA TYR A 100 -4.26 6.64 -3.84
C TYR A 100 -4.41 5.15 -3.63
N THR A 101 -5.48 4.57 -4.16
CA THR A 101 -5.64 3.13 -4.27
C THR A 101 -5.07 2.64 -5.59
N LEU A 102 -4.30 1.57 -5.53
CA LEU A 102 -3.79 0.82 -6.67
C LEU A 102 -4.37 -0.60 -6.61
N PRO A 103 -4.73 -1.21 -7.75
CA PRO A 103 -5.23 -2.58 -7.77
C PRO A 103 -4.15 -3.57 -7.33
N ILE A 104 -4.54 -4.74 -6.81
CA ILE A 104 -3.62 -5.88 -6.74
C ILE A 104 -3.57 -6.54 -8.12
N ASN A 105 -2.40 -6.49 -8.75
CA ASN A 105 -2.07 -7.19 -9.98
C ASN A 105 -0.57 -7.51 -10.03
N ASP A 106 -0.13 -8.17 -11.11
CA ASP A 106 1.27 -8.57 -11.27
C ASP A 106 2.25 -7.39 -11.17
N LYS A 107 1.94 -6.23 -11.75
CA LYS A 107 2.81 -5.05 -11.72
C LYS A 107 2.94 -4.46 -10.31
N THR A 108 1.85 -4.33 -9.58
CA THR A 108 1.88 -3.81 -8.21
C THR A 108 2.51 -4.80 -7.24
N ASN A 109 2.37 -6.11 -7.49
CA ASN A 109 3.03 -7.14 -6.71
C ASN A 109 4.56 -7.10 -6.94
N ILE A 110 5.00 -7.01 -8.21
CA ILE A 110 6.43 -6.83 -8.53
C ILE A 110 6.99 -5.59 -7.83
N ALA A 111 6.29 -4.45 -7.90
CA ALA A 111 6.73 -3.25 -7.20
C ALA A 111 6.83 -3.44 -5.68
N TRP A 112 5.87 -4.13 -5.08
CA TRP A 112 5.88 -4.45 -3.65
C TRP A 112 7.06 -5.35 -3.28
N ASP A 113 7.25 -6.46 -4.00
CA ASP A 113 8.28 -7.46 -3.73
C ASP A 113 9.68 -6.87 -3.94
N THR A 114 9.88 -6.07 -4.99
CA THR A 114 11.16 -5.39 -5.22
C THR A 114 11.48 -4.37 -4.13
N LEU A 115 10.49 -3.64 -3.61
CA LEU A 115 10.73 -2.73 -2.48
C LEU A 115 11.04 -3.49 -1.18
N ASP A 116 10.43 -4.65 -0.97
CA ASP A 116 10.73 -5.55 0.15
C ASP A 116 12.17 -6.09 0.05
N GLU A 117 12.60 -6.49 -1.15
CA GLU A 117 13.98 -6.91 -1.43
C GLU A 117 14.97 -5.77 -1.20
N MET A 118 14.65 -4.55 -1.64
CA MET A 118 15.47 -3.37 -1.34
C MET A 118 15.58 -3.11 0.16
N HIS A 119 14.50 -3.31 0.92
CA HIS A 119 14.51 -3.17 2.37
C HIS A 119 15.46 -4.20 2.99
N ALA A 120 15.32 -5.48 2.62
CA ALA A 120 16.19 -6.55 3.09
C ALA A 120 17.66 -6.28 2.75
N TRP A 121 17.95 -5.86 1.52
CA TRP A 121 19.31 -5.53 1.08
C TRP A 121 19.93 -4.37 1.87
N ILE A 122 19.13 -3.38 2.30
CA ILE A 122 19.63 -2.22 3.06
C ILE A 122 19.80 -2.54 4.55
N TYR A 123 18.87 -3.31 5.14
CA TYR A 123 18.73 -3.40 6.60
C TYR A 123 19.02 -4.78 7.18
N GLU A 124 18.94 -5.86 6.40
CA GLU A 124 19.13 -7.23 6.89
C GLU A 124 20.58 -7.72 6.75
N ASP A 125 21.50 -6.87 6.28
CA ASP A 125 22.95 -7.14 6.21
C ASP A 125 23.76 -6.31 7.22
N VAL A 126 23.53 -6.54 8.52
CA VAL A 126 24.43 -6.12 9.61
C VAL A 126 24.61 -7.28 10.59
N GLY A 127 25.26 -8.33 10.11
CA GLY A 127 25.48 -9.56 10.88
C GLY A 127 26.68 -10.36 10.39
N ASP A 128 27.87 -9.76 10.38
CA ASP A 128 29.16 -10.45 10.44
C ASP A 128 30.15 -9.66 11.31
#